data_AF-A0A1H3VT82-F1
#
_entry.id   AF-A0A1H3VT82-F1
#
_cell.length_a   1.000
_cell.length_b   1.000
_cell.length_c   1.000
_cell.angle_alpha   90.00
_cell.angle_beta   90.00
_cell.angle_gamma   90.00
#
_symmetry.space_group_name_H-M   'P 1'
#
loop_
_entity.id
_entity.type
_entity.pdbx_description
1 polymer ?
#
loop_
_entity_poly.entity_id
_entity_poly.type
_entity_poly.pdbx_seq_one_letter_code
_entity_poly.pdbx_strand_id
1 'polypeptide(L)'
;MPESNSFWNWLLSLLRWRRSTPAVPASPSVPVAVSPVNPAPVAVPALPTTEPERAAIVEELRDAPSLPPPPPAFVPLGDMHPPADSDVETPVQTLPAEGPNLGFRILWNNHPTVETGETFPCRDADGNPHFGNQCAILMGTCLLRSNLLQGYDKTTCWYRGHQGHTLRAREVAEWMRRNPGRFGTVEIRSNVSWGAFKGRTGFVCFHNFWGVGNQGDHIDLWDGTGILMREKNPGWEGPALADGSLDYFERSEEVWFWPVH
;
A
#
# COMPACT_ATOMS: atom_id res chain seq x y z
N MET A 1 -22.38 -3.14 -4.69
CA MET A 1 -21.22 -3.20 -3.79
C MET A 1 -20.60 -4.57 -3.91
N PRO A 2 -19.41 -4.73 -4.52
CA PRO A 2 -18.62 -5.93 -4.34
C PRO A 2 -17.63 -5.74 -3.19
N GLU A 3 -17.51 -6.80 -2.40
CA GLU A 3 -16.73 -6.88 -1.17
C GLU A 3 -15.24 -6.70 -1.44
N SER A 4 -14.63 -5.80 -0.66
CA SER A 4 -13.22 -5.47 -0.68
C SER A 4 -12.36 -6.65 -0.22
N ASN A 5 -11.42 -7.03 -1.08
CA ASN A 5 -10.12 -7.67 -0.81
C ASN A 5 -9.89 -8.10 0.65
N SER A 6 -10.38 -9.29 0.96
CA SER A 6 -10.33 -9.94 2.27
C SER A 6 -9.04 -10.73 2.53
N PHE A 7 -7.99 -10.59 1.71
CA PHE A 7 -6.75 -11.37 1.87
C PHE A 7 -6.05 -11.09 3.21
N TRP A 8 -5.94 -9.82 3.61
CA TRP A 8 -5.32 -9.43 4.88
C TRP A 8 -6.23 -9.68 6.09
N ASN A 9 -7.55 -9.53 5.94
CA ASN A 9 -8.52 -9.83 7.00
C ASN A 9 -8.67 -11.34 7.27
N TRP A 10 -8.50 -12.18 6.25
CA TRP A 10 -8.45 -13.63 6.39
C TRP A 10 -7.15 -14.09 7.05
N LEU A 11 -6.00 -13.51 6.67
CA LEU A 11 -4.71 -13.85 7.29
C LEU A 11 -4.64 -13.48 8.79
N LEU A 12 -5.30 -12.39 9.19
CA LEU A 12 -5.35 -11.94 10.59
C LEU A 12 -6.38 -12.68 11.46
N SER A 13 -7.41 -13.31 10.87
CA SER A 13 -8.44 -14.03 11.62
C SER A 13 -7.99 -15.44 12.05
N LEU A 14 -7.03 -16.05 11.33
CA LEU A 14 -6.41 -17.33 11.68
C LEU A 14 -5.50 -17.28 12.93
N LEU A 15 -5.16 -16.09 13.41
CA LEU A 15 -4.32 -15.87 14.60
C LEU A 15 -5.10 -15.60 15.89
N ARG A 16 -6.44 -15.68 15.87
CA ARG A 16 -7.26 -15.51 17.06
C ARG A 16 -7.99 -16.79 17.43
N TRP A 17 -7.32 -17.67 18.17
CA TRP A 17 -8.01 -18.62 19.05
C TRP A 17 -7.69 -18.38 20.53
N ARG A 18 -8.78 -18.10 21.26
CA ARG A 18 -9.05 -18.12 22.71
C ARG A 18 -7.99 -18.77 23.61
N ARG A 19 -7.68 -18.08 24.70
CA ARG A 19 -7.70 -18.71 26.04
C ARG A 19 -8.52 -17.87 27.02
N SER A 20 -9.53 -18.51 27.58
CA SER A 20 -10.22 -18.09 28.79
C SER A 20 -9.32 -18.38 30.00
N THR A 21 -9.24 -17.47 30.96
CA THR A 21 -8.81 -17.78 32.33
C THR A 21 -9.86 -17.25 33.31
N PRO A 22 -10.07 -17.94 34.45
CA PRO A 22 -11.14 -17.60 35.39
C PRO A 22 -10.70 -16.50 36.37
N ALA A 23 -11.68 -15.77 36.88
CA ALA A 23 -11.54 -14.69 37.85
C ALA A 23 -11.78 -15.16 39.30
N VAL A 24 -11.03 -14.61 40.26
CA VAL A 24 -11.41 -14.41 41.68
C VAL A 24 -10.58 -13.25 42.28
N PRO A 25 -10.92 -12.63 43.43
CA PRO A 25 -11.19 -11.19 43.50
C PRO A 25 -10.26 -10.39 44.45
N ALA A 26 -10.58 -9.10 44.56
CA ALA A 26 -9.82 -7.96 45.08
C ALA A 26 -9.47 -7.93 46.58
N SER A 27 -8.43 -7.15 46.93
CA SER A 27 -8.45 -6.09 47.98
C SER A 27 -7.20 -5.19 47.92
N PRO A 28 -7.23 -3.97 48.50
CA PRO A 28 -6.43 -2.83 48.02
C PRO A 28 -5.25 -2.44 48.92
N SER A 29 -4.22 -1.81 48.33
CA SER A 29 -3.33 -0.83 48.98
C SER A 29 -2.43 -0.11 47.96
N VAL A 30 -2.15 1.17 48.22
CA VAL A 30 -1.45 2.16 47.36
C VAL A 30 -0.13 2.57 48.09
N PRO A 31 0.88 3.19 47.45
CA PRO A 31 1.77 2.73 46.38
C PRO A 31 3.25 2.66 46.84
N VAL A 32 4.09 1.84 46.19
CA VAL A 32 5.55 2.03 46.21
C VAL A 32 6.05 1.93 44.78
N ALA A 33 6.80 2.94 44.34
CA ALA A 33 7.38 3.01 43.00
C ALA A 33 8.46 1.93 42.84
N VAL A 34 8.24 1.00 41.91
CA VAL A 34 9.21 -0.01 41.48
C VAL A 34 9.45 0.18 39.99
N SER A 35 10.72 0.25 39.60
CA SER A 35 11.19 0.39 38.22
C SER A 35 10.62 -0.70 37.29
N PRO A 36 10.35 -0.41 36.01
CA PRO A 36 9.80 -1.40 35.09
C PRO A 36 10.85 -2.49 34.79
N VAL A 37 10.47 -3.74 35.11
CA VAL A 37 11.13 -4.94 34.61
C VAL A 37 10.67 -5.16 33.17
N ASN A 38 11.61 -5.21 32.23
CA ASN A 38 11.32 -5.54 30.83
C ASN A 38 10.70 -6.95 30.73
N PRO A 39 9.59 -7.14 29.99
CA PRO A 39 9.11 -8.47 29.67
C PRO A 39 10.08 -9.16 28.71
N ALA A 40 10.36 -10.45 28.96
CA ALA A 40 11.16 -11.29 28.08
C ALA A 40 10.54 -11.38 26.68
N PRO A 41 11.36 -11.54 25.62
CA PRO A 41 10.87 -11.64 24.25
C PRO A 41 9.94 -12.86 24.09
N VAL A 42 8.78 -12.63 23.47
CA VAL A 42 7.84 -13.69 23.08
C VAL A 42 8.47 -14.47 21.93
N ALA A 43 8.66 -15.78 22.12
CA ALA A 43 9.19 -16.66 21.09
C ALA A 43 8.21 -16.76 19.90
N VAL A 44 8.71 -16.50 18.69
CA VAL A 44 8.01 -16.75 17.43
C VAL A 44 7.88 -18.28 17.25
N PRO A 45 6.70 -18.84 16.92
CA PRO A 45 6.61 -20.26 16.64
C PRO A 45 7.48 -20.60 15.44
N ALA A 46 8.38 -21.56 15.62
CA ALA A 46 9.24 -22.05 14.54
C ALA A 46 8.39 -22.74 13.45
N LEU A 47 8.81 -22.61 12.19
CA LEU A 47 8.24 -23.40 11.10
C LEU A 47 8.33 -24.90 11.41
N PRO A 48 7.36 -25.73 10.96
CA PRO A 48 7.41 -27.17 11.17
C PRO A 48 8.69 -27.74 10.56
N THR A 49 9.58 -28.21 11.43
CA THR A 49 10.93 -28.68 11.08
C THR A 49 10.97 -30.19 10.88
N THR A 50 9.88 -30.89 11.21
CA THR A 50 9.83 -32.35 11.17
C THR A 50 8.94 -32.85 10.02
N GLU A 51 9.39 -33.92 9.39
CA GLU A 51 8.68 -34.64 8.33
C GLU A 51 7.23 -35.04 8.70
N PRO A 52 6.93 -35.50 9.94
CA PRO A 52 5.56 -35.77 10.35
C PRO A 52 4.66 -34.52 10.43
N GLU A 53 5.17 -33.35 10.81
CA GLU A 53 4.39 -32.11 10.82
C GLU A 53 4.06 -31.64 9.40
N ARG A 54 4.98 -31.83 8.45
CA ARG A 54 4.74 -31.54 7.03
C ARG A 54 3.69 -32.49 6.43
N ALA A 55 3.73 -33.76 6.81
CA ALA A 55 2.75 -34.75 6.36
C ALA A 55 1.34 -34.42 6.88
N ALA A 56 1.21 -33.94 8.12
CA ALA A 56 -0.08 -33.53 8.69
C ALA A 56 -0.71 -32.35 7.93
N ILE A 57 0.09 -31.34 7.53
CA ILE A 57 -0.38 -30.19 6.75
C ILE A 57 -0.82 -30.61 5.35
N VAL A 58 -0.10 -31.55 4.72
CA VAL A 58 -0.47 -32.08 3.40
C VAL A 58 -1.79 -32.84 3.45
N GLU A 59 -2.06 -33.57 4.52
CA GLU A 59 -3.33 -34.27 4.70
C GLU A 59 -4.49 -33.31 4.98
N GLU A 60 -4.26 -32.26 5.78
CA GLU A 60 -5.26 -31.21 6.02
C GLU A 60 -5.62 -30.43 4.74
N LEU A 61 -4.67 -30.23 3.82
CA LEU A 61 -4.90 -29.62 2.52
C LEU A 61 -5.66 -30.54 1.53
N ARG A 62 -5.64 -31.86 1.75
CA ARG A 62 -6.39 -32.82 0.92
C ARG A 62 -7.87 -32.83 1.24
N ASP A 63 -8.23 -32.57 2.50
CA ASP A 63 -9.62 -32.49 2.95
C ASP A 63 -10.24 -31.09 2.75
N ALA A 64 -9.49 -30.14 2.20
CA ALA A 64 -10.00 -28.82 1.89
C ALA A 64 -11.10 -28.89 0.80
N PRO A 65 -12.24 -28.21 0.99
CA PRO A 65 -13.33 -28.23 0.01
C PRO A 65 -12.86 -27.71 -1.34
N SER A 66 -13.27 -28.38 -2.41
CA SER A 66 -12.97 -27.99 -3.78
C SER A 66 -13.41 -26.55 -4.03
N LEU A 67 -12.54 -25.75 -4.65
CA LEU A 67 -12.86 -24.39 -5.06
C LEU A 67 -14.16 -24.36 -5.89
N PRO A 68 -15.01 -23.33 -5.72
CA PRO A 68 -16.18 -23.18 -6.57
C PRO A 68 -15.74 -23.11 -8.04
N PRO A 69 -16.57 -23.62 -8.98
CA PRO A 69 -16.25 -23.55 -10.39
C PRO A 69 -16.03 -22.08 -10.79
N PRO A 70 -15.09 -21.81 -11.72
CA PRO A 70 -14.90 -20.48 -12.24
C PRO A 70 -16.24 -19.95 -12.81
N PRO A 71 -16.48 -18.62 -12.71
CA PRO A 71 -17.67 -18.04 -13.31
C PRO A 71 -17.73 -18.38 -14.81
N PRO A 72 -18.95 -18.54 -15.38
CA PRO A 72 -19.09 -18.87 -16.78
C PRO A 72 -18.34 -17.86 -17.65
N ALA A 73 -17.62 -18.38 -18.65
CA ALA A 73 -16.94 -17.55 -19.63
C ALA A 73 -17.95 -16.57 -20.26
N PHE A 74 -17.55 -15.30 -20.30
CA PHE A 74 -18.35 -14.22 -20.84
C PHE A 74 -18.75 -14.55 -22.28
N VAL A 75 -20.06 -14.69 -22.53
CA VAL A 75 -20.59 -14.79 -23.89
C VAL A 75 -20.51 -13.39 -24.48
N PRO A 76 -19.79 -13.16 -25.59
CA PRO A 76 -19.79 -11.87 -26.24
C PRO A 76 -21.23 -11.52 -26.62
N LEU A 77 -21.75 -10.44 -26.05
CA LEU A 77 -23.05 -9.91 -26.43
C LEU A 77 -22.91 -9.44 -27.89
N GLY A 78 -23.67 -10.09 -28.78
CA GLY A 78 -23.58 -9.90 -30.22
C GLY A 78 -23.72 -8.45 -30.66
N ASP A 79 -23.16 -8.18 -31.84
CA ASP A 79 -23.08 -6.89 -32.51
C ASP A 79 -24.42 -6.14 -32.53
N MET A 80 -24.63 -5.28 -31.52
CA MET A 80 -25.60 -4.20 -31.63
C MET A 80 -24.94 -3.07 -32.41
N HIS A 81 -25.39 -2.92 -33.65
CA HIS A 81 -25.17 -1.75 -34.49
C HIS A 81 -25.43 -0.47 -33.67
N PRO A 82 -24.47 0.45 -33.54
CA PRO A 82 -24.74 1.72 -32.90
C PRO A 82 -25.64 2.57 -33.83
N PRO A 83 -26.69 3.24 -33.31
CA PRO A 83 -27.32 4.31 -34.05
C PRO A 83 -26.28 5.43 -34.27
N ALA A 84 -26.20 5.88 -35.51
CA ALA A 84 -25.50 7.11 -35.87
C ALA A 84 -26.17 8.31 -35.16
N ASP A 85 -25.34 9.30 -34.86
CA ASP A 85 -25.69 10.63 -34.34
C ASP A 85 -26.12 10.71 -32.87
N SER A 86 -25.10 10.78 -31.99
CA SER A 86 -25.17 11.70 -30.86
C SER A 86 -23.77 12.23 -30.54
N ASP A 87 -23.51 13.47 -30.95
CA ASP A 87 -22.36 14.27 -30.51
C ASP A 87 -22.55 14.64 -29.04
N VAL A 88 -22.52 13.64 -28.15
CA VAL A 88 -22.32 13.87 -26.73
C VAL A 88 -20.84 14.11 -26.55
N GLU A 89 -20.43 15.39 -26.56
CA GLU A 89 -19.15 15.82 -26.02
C GLU A 89 -19.06 15.33 -24.58
N THR A 90 -18.48 14.15 -24.40
CA THR A 90 -18.18 13.63 -23.07
C THR A 90 -17.06 14.52 -22.56
N PRO A 91 -17.25 15.28 -21.46
CA PRO A 91 -16.23 16.18 -20.99
C PRO A 91 -14.95 15.39 -20.73
N VAL A 92 -13.88 15.71 -21.46
CA VAL A 92 -12.56 15.14 -21.21
C VAL A 92 -12.18 15.56 -19.79
N GLN A 93 -12.27 14.63 -18.84
CA GLN A 93 -11.93 14.89 -17.45
C GLN A 93 -10.42 15.17 -17.38
N THR A 94 -10.07 16.42 -17.12
CA THR A 94 -8.68 16.88 -16.99
C THR A 94 -8.18 16.69 -15.56
N LEU A 95 -6.88 16.40 -15.42
CA LEU A 95 -6.24 16.34 -14.11
C LEU A 95 -6.10 17.75 -13.51
N PRO A 96 -6.08 17.88 -12.18
CA PRO A 96 -5.90 19.16 -11.50
C PRO A 96 -4.51 19.75 -11.80
N ALA A 97 -4.44 21.08 -11.86
CA ALA A 97 -3.20 21.82 -12.19
C ALA A 97 -2.47 22.37 -10.94
N GLU A 98 -2.58 21.68 -9.80
CA GLU A 98 -1.98 22.12 -8.54
C GLU A 98 -0.53 21.61 -8.40
N GLY A 99 0.38 22.47 -7.91
CA GLY A 99 1.78 22.10 -7.66
C GLY A 99 2.68 22.23 -8.90
N PRO A 100 3.92 21.71 -8.85
CA PRO A 100 4.81 21.69 -10.01
C PRO A 100 4.24 20.81 -11.13
N ASN A 101 4.47 21.23 -12.38
CA ASN A 101 4.14 20.44 -13.56
C ASN A 101 5.21 19.35 -13.76
N LEU A 102 4.98 18.18 -13.15
CA LEU A 102 5.82 16.99 -13.28
C LEU A 102 5.16 15.92 -14.17
N GLY A 103 3.94 16.19 -14.67
CA GLY A 103 3.13 15.27 -15.43
C GLY A 103 2.67 14.11 -14.54
N PHE A 104 1.66 14.35 -13.70
CA PHE A 104 1.18 13.32 -12.76
C PHE A 104 0.78 12.01 -13.45
N ARG A 105 0.21 12.10 -14.65
CA ARG A 105 -0.09 10.93 -15.50
C ARG A 105 1.15 10.10 -15.83
N ILE A 106 2.30 10.74 -16.09
CA ILE A 106 3.56 10.05 -16.35
C ILE A 106 4.04 9.38 -15.07
N LEU A 107 3.99 10.07 -13.92
CA LEU A 107 4.33 9.48 -12.64
C LEU A 107 3.49 8.25 -12.32
N TRP A 108 2.17 8.37 -12.47
CA TRP A 108 1.23 7.28 -12.26
C TRP A 108 1.56 6.07 -13.13
N ASN A 109 1.79 6.28 -14.42
CA ASN A 109 2.14 5.20 -15.35
C ASN A 109 3.56 4.65 -15.17
N ASN A 110 4.45 5.35 -14.46
CA ASN A 110 5.78 4.86 -14.11
C ASN A 110 5.81 4.10 -12.78
N HIS A 111 4.70 4.08 -12.03
CA HIS A 111 4.60 3.31 -10.81
C HIS A 111 4.47 1.80 -11.14
N PRO A 112 5.33 0.90 -10.61
CA PRO A 112 5.37 -0.49 -11.05
C PRO A 112 4.04 -1.24 -10.92
N THR A 113 3.31 -1.04 -9.80
CA THR A 113 1.99 -1.64 -9.60
C THR A 113 0.96 -1.20 -10.66
N VAL A 114 1.06 0.06 -11.13
CA VAL A 114 0.13 0.62 -12.10
C VAL A 114 0.50 0.23 -13.53
N GLU A 115 1.80 0.21 -13.85
CA GLU A 115 2.29 -0.08 -15.19
C GLU A 115 2.13 -1.55 -15.55
N THR A 116 2.60 -2.44 -14.66
CA THR A 116 2.78 -3.87 -14.95
C THR A 116 2.13 -4.77 -13.90
N GLY A 117 1.58 -4.21 -12.81
CA GLY A 117 1.13 -5.00 -11.66
C GLY A 117 2.29 -5.55 -10.82
N GLU A 118 3.52 -5.08 -11.03
CA GLU A 118 4.70 -5.57 -10.30
C GLU A 118 4.73 -5.00 -8.87
N THR A 119 4.62 -5.88 -7.88
CA THR A 119 4.63 -5.52 -6.45
C THR A 119 5.97 -5.78 -5.76
N PHE A 120 6.86 -6.57 -6.39
CA PHE A 120 8.17 -6.95 -5.84
C PHE A 120 9.32 -6.70 -6.84
N PRO A 121 9.60 -5.44 -7.21
CA PRO A 121 10.69 -5.13 -8.15
C PRO A 121 12.08 -5.48 -7.60
N CYS A 122 12.24 -5.52 -6.27
CA CYS A 122 13.49 -5.94 -5.62
C CYS A 122 13.41 -7.41 -5.19
N ARG A 123 13.77 -8.31 -6.10
CA ARG A 123 13.72 -9.77 -5.89
C ARG A 123 14.98 -10.48 -6.36
N ASP A 124 15.21 -11.68 -5.83
CA ASP A 124 16.27 -12.56 -6.29
C ASP A 124 15.94 -13.23 -7.64
N ALA A 125 16.86 -14.07 -8.14
CA ALA A 125 16.70 -14.77 -9.42
C ALA A 125 15.52 -15.76 -9.44
N ASP A 126 15.10 -16.25 -8.27
CA ASP A 126 13.98 -17.17 -8.11
C ASP A 126 12.64 -16.44 -7.92
N GLY A 127 12.69 -15.11 -7.83
CA GLY A 127 11.53 -14.24 -7.69
C GLY A 127 11.16 -13.90 -6.25
N ASN A 128 11.95 -14.31 -5.26
CA ASN A 128 11.67 -13.99 -3.85
C ASN A 128 12.04 -12.53 -3.56
N PRO A 129 11.18 -11.78 -2.85
CA PRO A 129 11.50 -10.41 -2.49
C PRO A 129 12.65 -10.35 -1.48
N HIS A 130 13.62 -9.46 -1.71
CA HIS A 130 14.71 -9.22 -0.75
C HIS A 130 14.27 -8.46 0.50
N PHE A 131 13.13 -7.77 0.43
CA PHE A 131 12.58 -6.94 1.50
C PHE A 131 11.09 -7.22 1.67
N GLY A 132 10.58 -7.23 2.90
CA GLY A 132 9.15 -7.41 3.14
C GLY A 132 8.30 -6.20 2.74
N ASN A 133 8.82 -4.99 2.99
CA ASN A 133 8.11 -3.74 2.70
C ASN A 133 8.53 -3.18 1.35
N GLN A 134 7.56 -2.93 0.47
CA GLN A 134 7.81 -2.55 -0.93
C GLN A 134 7.50 -1.09 -1.25
N CYS A 135 6.76 -0.35 -0.41
CA CYS A 135 6.29 1.00 -0.73
C CYS A 135 7.42 1.98 -1.15
N ALA A 136 8.52 2.02 -0.40
CA ALA A 136 9.68 2.84 -0.75
C ALA A 136 10.40 2.33 -2.02
N ILE A 137 10.42 1.02 -2.26
CA ILE A 137 11.07 0.44 -3.43
C ILE A 137 10.26 0.80 -4.68
N LEU A 138 8.94 0.60 -4.64
CA LEU A 138 8.01 0.98 -5.72
C LEU A 138 8.10 2.48 -6.03
N MET A 139 8.07 3.32 -5.00
CA MET A 139 8.23 4.77 -5.15
C MET A 139 9.61 5.15 -5.70
N GLY A 140 10.67 4.51 -5.22
CA GLY A 140 12.03 4.71 -5.73
C GLY A 140 12.16 4.37 -7.22
N THR A 141 11.60 3.23 -7.65
CA THR A 141 11.52 2.84 -9.06
C THR A 141 10.70 3.84 -9.87
N CYS A 142 9.55 4.28 -9.37
CA CYS A 142 8.73 5.32 -9.99
C CYS A 142 9.52 6.62 -10.19
N LEU A 143 10.21 7.10 -9.15
CA LEU A 143 11.03 8.31 -9.21
C LEU A 143 12.22 8.16 -10.16
N LEU A 144 12.83 6.98 -10.23
CA LEU A 144 13.91 6.70 -11.19
C LEU A 144 13.39 6.74 -12.63
N ARG A 145 12.29 6.05 -12.93
CA ARG A 145 11.63 6.03 -14.26
C ARG A 145 11.19 7.43 -14.70
N SER A 146 10.85 8.29 -13.75
CA SER A 146 10.47 9.70 -14.01
C SER A 146 11.64 10.69 -13.98
N ASN A 147 12.90 10.23 -13.90
CA ASN A 147 14.09 11.09 -13.79
C ASN A 147 14.08 12.05 -12.58
N LEU A 148 13.33 11.73 -11.52
CA LEU A 148 13.21 12.53 -10.32
C LEU A 148 14.14 12.08 -9.20
N LEU A 149 14.71 10.86 -9.25
CA LEU A 149 15.54 10.30 -8.18
C LEU A 149 17.01 10.79 -8.18
N GLN A 150 17.42 11.60 -9.16
CA GLN A 150 18.82 12.05 -9.26
C GLN A 150 19.29 12.79 -8.00
N GLY A 151 20.40 12.35 -7.41
CA GLY A 151 20.93 12.95 -6.17
C GLY A 151 20.24 12.50 -4.89
N TYR A 152 19.47 11.40 -4.93
CA TYR A 152 19.01 10.72 -3.72
C TYR A 152 20.21 10.25 -2.88
N ASP A 153 20.25 10.67 -1.62
CA ASP A 153 21.41 10.55 -0.71
C ASP A 153 21.15 9.65 0.51
N LYS A 154 20.08 8.86 0.48
CA LYS A 154 19.63 8.02 1.60
C LYS A 154 19.73 6.53 1.29
N THR A 155 19.18 5.69 2.17
CA THR A 155 19.36 4.25 2.11
C THR A 155 18.75 3.65 0.84
N THR A 156 19.55 2.92 0.07
CA THR A 156 19.15 2.15 -1.10
C THR A 156 19.51 0.68 -0.96
N CYS A 157 18.88 -0.15 -1.78
CA CYS A 157 19.24 -1.55 -1.95
C CYS A 157 20.73 -1.71 -2.31
N TRP A 158 21.35 -2.76 -1.74
CA TRP A 158 22.76 -3.11 -1.95
C TRP A 158 22.96 -4.28 -2.91
N TYR A 159 21.89 -4.90 -3.41
CA TYR A 159 21.99 -5.98 -4.39
C TYR A 159 22.44 -5.46 -5.75
N ARG A 160 23.33 -6.20 -6.40
CA ARG A 160 23.91 -5.81 -7.69
C ARG A 160 22.82 -5.72 -8.76
N GLY A 161 22.77 -4.60 -9.48
CA GLY A 161 21.79 -4.35 -10.55
C GLY A 161 20.47 -3.73 -10.07
N HIS A 162 20.29 -3.52 -8.77
CA HIS A 162 19.05 -3.00 -8.19
C HIS A 162 19.12 -1.47 -8.03
N GLN A 163 19.07 -0.75 -9.15
CA GLN A 163 19.12 0.71 -9.17
C GLN A 163 17.75 1.32 -8.82
N GLY A 164 17.77 2.41 -8.06
CA GLY A 164 16.55 3.17 -7.70
C GLY A 164 15.69 2.56 -6.60
N HIS A 165 16.04 1.38 -6.09
CA HIS A 165 15.33 0.74 -4.98
C HIS A 165 15.66 1.43 -3.66
N THR A 166 14.87 2.45 -3.29
CA THR A 166 14.95 3.09 -1.97
C THR A 166 14.29 2.21 -0.91
N LEU A 167 14.75 2.25 0.34
CA LEU A 167 14.34 1.25 1.34
C LEU A 167 13.45 1.78 2.47
N ARG A 168 13.31 3.11 2.64
CA ARG A 168 12.60 3.69 3.80
C ARG A 168 11.70 4.84 3.37
N ALA A 169 10.39 4.68 3.57
CA ALA A 169 9.39 5.65 3.13
C ALA A 169 9.63 7.05 3.71
N ARG A 170 9.94 7.14 5.02
CA ARG A 170 10.28 8.42 5.67
C ARG A 170 11.54 9.08 5.10
N GLU A 171 12.58 8.32 4.78
CA GLU A 171 13.79 8.89 4.18
C GLU A 171 13.52 9.48 2.79
N VAL A 172 12.65 8.83 2.01
CA VAL A 172 12.19 9.36 0.71
C VAL A 172 11.40 10.66 0.90
N ALA A 173 10.41 10.65 1.79
CA ALA A 173 9.57 11.80 2.09
C ALA A 173 10.40 13.01 2.60
N GLU A 174 11.33 12.78 3.53
CA GLU A 174 12.23 13.82 4.04
C GLU A 174 13.18 14.35 2.97
N TRP A 175 13.68 13.48 2.09
CA TRP A 175 14.49 13.93 0.95
C TRP A 175 13.66 14.77 -0.02
N MET A 176 12.43 14.38 -0.34
CA MET A 176 11.53 15.18 -1.18
C MET A 176 11.25 16.55 -0.56
N ARG A 177 10.96 16.59 0.76
CA ARG A 177 10.76 17.83 1.52
C ARG A 177 11.97 18.77 1.49
N ARG A 178 13.19 18.23 1.50
CA ARG A 178 14.44 19.02 1.38
C ARG A 178 14.71 19.53 -0.05
N ASN A 179 13.97 19.07 -1.05
CA ASN A 179 14.14 19.43 -2.46
C ASN A 179 12.88 20.11 -3.05
N PRO A 180 12.41 21.24 -2.48
CA PRO A 180 11.16 21.87 -2.90
C PRO A 180 11.20 22.44 -4.33
N GLY A 181 12.39 22.78 -4.85
CA GLY A 181 12.52 23.16 -6.26
C GLY A 181 12.21 22.03 -7.26
N ARG A 182 12.20 20.77 -6.79
CA ARG A 182 11.87 19.59 -7.60
C ARG A 182 10.46 19.07 -7.31
N PHE A 183 10.08 18.99 -6.04
CA PHE A 183 8.82 18.34 -5.64
C PHE A 183 7.72 19.33 -5.22
N GLY A 184 8.02 20.63 -5.17
CA GLY A 184 7.12 21.63 -4.62
C GLY A 184 7.11 21.65 -3.10
N THR A 185 6.19 22.44 -2.54
CA THR A 185 6.02 22.57 -1.08
C THR A 185 5.17 21.42 -0.56
N VAL A 186 5.61 20.81 0.54
CA VAL A 186 4.83 19.78 1.24
C VAL A 186 3.70 20.43 2.03
N GLU A 187 2.51 19.87 1.93
CA GLU A 187 1.39 20.09 2.82
C GLU A 187 1.37 19.01 3.89
N ILE A 188 1.25 19.40 5.16
CA ILE A 188 1.28 18.48 6.30
C ILE A 188 -0.02 18.63 7.08
N ARG A 189 -0.73 17.52 7.31
CA ARG A 189 -1.98 17.48 8.07
C ARG A 189 -2.03 16.26 9.00
N SER A 190 -2.71 16.40 10.12
CA SER A 190 -3.00 15.31 11.07
C SER A 190 -4.51 15.15 11.22
N ASN A 191 -4.96 13.94 11.60
CA ASN A 191 -6.38 13.64 11.83
C ASN A 191 -7.28 13.98 10.63
N VAL A 192 -6.86 13.58 9.43
CA VAL A 192 -7.58 13.83 8.18
C VAL A 192 -8.05 12.53 7.54
N SER A 193 -9.18 12.59 6.84
CA SER A 193 -9.59 11.53 5.91
C SER A 193 -9.09 11.83 4.50
N TRP A 194 -9.15 10.82 3.63
CA TRP A 194 -8.86 10.99 2.20
C TRP A 194 -9.71 12.08 1.54
N GLY A 195 -10.88 12.41 2.11
CA GLY A 195 -11.77 13.47 1.63
C GLY A 195 -11.09 14.85 1.60
N ALA A 196 -10.11 15.10 2.47
CA ALA A 196 -9.32 16.33 2.48
C ALA A 196 -8.45 16.52 1.22
N PHE A 197 -8.23 15.46 0.45
CA PHE A 197 -7.37 15.43 -0.74
C PHE A 197 -8.14 15.01 -2.00
N LYS A 198 -9.47 14.91 -1.93
CA LYS A 198 -10.32 14.57 -3.06
C LYS A 198 -10.17 15.60 -4.19
N GLY A 199 -10.12 15.13 -5.43
CA GLY A 199 -9.97 15.97 -6.62
C GLY A 199 -8.54 16.49 -6.85
N ARG A 200 -7.56 16.06 -6.03
CA ARG A 200 -6.16 16.46 -6.12
C ARG A 200 -5.31 15.26 -6.52
N THR A 201 -4.16 15.51 -7.14
CA THR A 201 -3.19 14.47 -7.51
C THR A 201 -1.84 14.80 -6.91
N GLY A 202 -1.05 13.79 -6.59
CA GLY A 202 0.26 14.06 -5.99
C GLY A 202 0.96 12.86 -5.38
N PHE A 203 2.10 13.15 -4.75
CA PHE A 203 2.74 12.19 -3.85
C PHE A 203 2.11 12.29 -2.47
N VAL A 204 2.01 11.18 -1.77
CA VAL A 204 1.51 11.13 -0.40
C VAL A 204 2.39 10.23 0.46
N CYS A 205 2.68 10.67 1.68
CA CYS A 205 3.34 9.87 2.70
C CYS A 205 2.49 9.86 3.98
N PHE A 206 2.34 8.67 4.53
CA PHE A 206 1.55 8.34 5.71
C PHE A 206 2.52 7.99 6.83
N HIS A 207 2.45 8.73 7.93
CA HIS A 207 3.34 8.53 9.06
C HIS A 207 2.68 7.80 10.21
N ASN A 208 3.44 6.88 10.80
CA ASN A 208 3.16 6.26 12.09
C ASN A 208 1.76 5.60 12.20
N PHE A 209 1.39 4.70 11.28
CA PHE A 209 0.02 4.15 11.23
C PHE A 209 -0.10 2.63 11.33
N TRP A 210 1.05 1.94 11.37
CA TRP A 210 1.09 0.48 11.43
C TRP A 210 2.36 -0.04 12.09
N GLY A 211 2.40 -1.35 12.33
CA GLY A 211 3.53 -2.01 13.00
C GLY A 211 3.54 -1.81 14.52
N VAL A 212 4.54 -2.40 15.17
CA VAL A 212 4.69 -2.30 16.63
C VAL A 212 4.93 -0.84 17.02
N GLY A 213 4.08 -0.32 17.91
CA GLY A 213 4.16 1.06 18.39
C GLY A 213 3.84 2.12 17.32
N ASN A 214 3.10 1.76 16.26
CA ASN A 214 2.73 2.69 15.18
C ASN A 214 3.95 3.41 14.58
N GLN A 215 5.06 2.70 14.33
CA GLN A 215 6.27 3.30 13.76
C GLN A 215 6.39 3.09 12.24
N GLY A 216 5.42 2.40 11.63
CA GLY A 216 5.40 2.11 10.20
C GLY A 216 4.89 3.30 9.39
N ASP A 217 5.61 3.59 8.30
CA ASP A 217 5.27 4.61 7.31
C ASP A 217 4.82 3.96 5.98
N HIS A 218 4.19 4.74 5.10
CA HIS A 218 3.91 4.38 3.69
C HIS A 218 4.10 5.59 2.79
N ILE A 219 4.62 5.39 1.57
CA ILE A 219 4.74 6.45 0.57
C ILE A 219 4.17 5.94 -0.75
N ASP A 220 3.41 6.76 -1.45
CA ASP A 220 2.61 6.36 -2.62
C ASP A 220 2.29 7.56 -3.54
N LEU A 221 1.67 7.25 -4.68
CA LEU A 221 0.97 8.22 -5.53
C LEU A 221 -0.51 8.23 -5.21
N TRP A 222 -1.11 9.42 -5.23
CA TRP A 222 -2.52 9.67 -4.95
C TRP A 222 -3.23 10.18 -6.19
N ASP A 223 -4.15 9.39 -6.74
CA ASP A 223 -5.16 9.84 -7.71
C ASP A 223 -6.46 10.17 -6.97
N GLY A 224 -6.55 11.39 -6.45
CA GLY A 224 -7.75 11.88 -5.78
C GLY A 224 -8.95 12.12 -6.71
N THR A 225 -8.75 12.03 -8.02
CA THR A 225 -9.80 12.18 -9.03
C THR A 225 -10.43 10.84 -9.41
N GLY A 226 -9.64 9.76 -9.33
CA GLY A 226 -10.00 8.44 -9.83
C GLY A 226 -9.94 8.31 -11.35
N ILE A 227 -9.53 9.35 -12.08
CA ILE A 227 -9.47 9.37 -13.54
C ILE A 227 -8.46 8.33 -14.03
N LEU A 228 -7.23 8.37 -13.49
CA LEU A 228 -6.15 7.50 -13.93
C LEU A 228 -6.35 6.06 -13.46
N MET A 229 -6.92 5.88 -12.27
CA MET A 229 -7.29 4.53 -11.82
C MET A 229 -8.37 3.92 -12.72
N ARG A 230 -9.38 4.70 -13.13
CA ARG A 230 -10.45 4.21 -14.01
C ARG A 230 -9.95 3.85 -15.40
N GLU A 231 -8.92 4.52 -15.91
CA GLU A 231 -8.29 4.14 -17.18
C GLU A 231 -7.64 2.75 -17.11
N LYS A 232 -7.12 2.35 -15.94
CA LYS A 232 -6.54 1.01 -15.73
C LYS A 232 -7.59 -0.03 -15.35
N ASN A 233 -8.62 0.39 -14.63
CA ASN A 233 -9.72 -0.45 -14.16
C ASN A 233 -11.05 0.28 -14.39
N PRO A 234 -11.72 0.07 -15.55
CA PRO A 234 -12.94 0.82 -15.93
C PRO A 234 -14.10 0.72 -14.93
N GLY A 235 -14.13 -0.32 -14.09
CA GLY A 235 -15.13 -0.47 -13.03
C GLY A 235 -14.79 0.27 -11.73
N TRP A 236 -13.65 0.96 -11.65
CA TRP A 236 -13.22 1.66 -10.44
C TRP A 236 -13.96 2.99 -10.26
N GLU A 237 -14.51 3.17 -9.06
CA GLU A 237 -15.19 4.39 -8.65
C GLU A 237 -14.44 5.09 -7.53
N GLY A 238 -14.22 6.39 -7.68
CA GLY A 238 -13.60 7.23 -6.66
C GLY A 238 -12.07 7.24 -6.69
N PRO A 239 -11.45 7.88 -5.68
CA PRO A 239 -10.02 8.10 -5.65
C PRO A 239 -9.25 6.82 -5.31
N ALA A 240 -7.95 6.81 -5.58
CA ALA A 240 -7.10 5.64 -5.34
C ALA A 240 -5.65 6.01 -5.03
N LEU A 241 -4.98 5.10 -4.33
CA LEU A 241 -3.53 5.03 -4.25
C LEU A 241 -3.00 4.06 -5.31
N ALA A 242 -1.72 4.14 -5.67
CA ALA A 242 -1.15 3.21 -6.65
C ALA A 242 -0.93 1.79 -6.06
N ASP A 243 -0.58 1.68 -4.76
CA ASP A 243 -0.38 0.39 -4.06
C ASP A 243 -0.89 0.40 -2.59
N GLY A 244 -1.75 1.36 -2.24
CA GLY A 244 -2.23 1.57 -0.87
C GLY A 244 -3.75 1.47 -0.72
N SER A 245 -4.23 1.71 0.50
CA SER A 245 -5.66 1.72 0.82
C SER A 245 -6.09 3.06 1.43
N LEU A 246 -7.36 3.43 1.22
CA LEU A 246 -7.90 4.71 1.66
C LEU A 246 -7.88 4.88 3.19
N ASP A 247 -7.97 3.79 3.96
CA ASP A 247 -7.93 3.84 5.43
C ASP A 247 -6.58 4.32 5.99
N TYR A 248 -5.55 4.41 5.16
CA TYR A 248 -4.23 4.89 5.57
C TYR A 248 -4.30 6.37 6.00
N PHE A 249 -5.18 7.17 5.39
CA PHE A 249 -5.36 8.57 5.79
C PHE A 249 -5.82 8.69 7.24
N GLU A 250 -6.89 7.98 7.61
CA GLU A 250 -7.48 8.07 8.94
C GLU A 250 -6.64 7.40 10.03
N ARG A 251 -5.84 6.40 9.66
CA ARG A 251 -4.96 5.68 10.60
C ARG A 251 -3.65 6.41 10.89
N SER A 252 -3.25 7.34 10.04
CA SER A 252 -1.98 8.05 10.16
C SER A 252 -2.01 9.14 11.20
N GLU A 253 -0.94 9.25 11.97
CA GLU A 253 -0.74 10.40 12.86
C GLU A 253 -0.53 11.69 12.04
N GLU A 254 0.15 11.57 10.89
CA GLU A 254 0.45 12.68 10.00
C GLU A 254 0.46 12.22 8.54
N VAL A 255 -0.08 13.06 7.65
CA VAL A 255 -0.11 12.87 6.20
C VAL A 255 0.66 14.02 5.55
N TRP A 256 1.70 13.67 4.80
CA TRP A 256 2.47 14.61 3.99
C TRP A 256 2.03 14.48 2.54
N PHE A 257 1.66 15.58 1.92
CA PHE A 257 1.13 15.61 0.57
C PHE A 257 1.88 16.62 -0.28
N TRP A 258 2.29 16.22 -1.48
CA TRP A 258 2.85 17.11 -2.50
C TRP A 258 1.91 17.11 -3.69
N PRO A 259 1.15 18.20 -3.92
CA PRO A 259 0.33 18.30 -5.11
C PRO A 259 1.21 18.28 -6.36
N VAL A 260 0.76 17.58 -7.40
CA VAL A 260 1.45 17.49 -8.69
C VAL A 260 0.44 17.58 -9.82
N HIS A 261 0.81 18.39 -10.81
CA HIS A 261 0.18 18.49 -12.12
C HIS A 261 0.97 17.66 -13.14
#